data_AF-A0A4P8C142-F1
#
_entry.id   AF-A0A4P8C142-F1
#
_cell.length_a   1.000
_cell.length_b   1.000
_cell.length_c   1.000
_cell.angle_alpha   90.00
_cell.angle_beta   90.00
_cell.angle_gamma   90.00
#
_symmetry.space_group_name_H-M   'P 1'
#
loop_
_entity.id
_entity.type
_entity.pdbx_description
1 polymer ?
#
loop_
_entity_poly.entity_id
_entity_poly.type
_entity_poly.pdbx_seq_one_letter_code
_entity_poly.pdbx_strand_id
1 'polypeptide(L)' 'MDNIRRLVVSTEEAREMIQRYREAEMAVLEGKSVTFNGQQLTLESLSQIRAGRQEWERRLAAMVSRRRGKPGFKLARF' A
#
# COMPACT_ATOMS: atom_id res chain seq x y z
N MET A 1 -4.03 -6.06 -27.71
CA MET A 1 -3.57 -5.30 -26.52
C MET A 1 -3.81 -6.19 -25.34
N ASP A 2 -2.91 -7.12 -25.06
CA ASP A 2 -3.22 -8.22 -24.13
C ASP A 2 -1.94 -8.60 -23.40
N ASN A 3 -1.61 -7.87 -22.33
CA ASN A 3 -0.45 -8.20 -21.51
C ASN A 3 -0.86 -9.19 -20.42
N ILE A 4 -0.81 -10.45 -20.82
CA ILE A 4 -1.06 -11.65 -20.05
C ILE A 4 -0.12 -11.69 -18.82
N ARG A 5 -0.75 -11.70 -17.63
CA ARG A 5 -0.29 -12.38 -16.40
C ARG A 5 1.08 -11.98 -15.83
N ARG A 6 1.11 -10.88 -15.08
CA ARG A 6 1.94 -10.83 -13.87
C ARG A 6 1.13 -10.33 -12.70
N LEU A 7 0.62 -11.27 -11.89
CA LEU A 7 0.06 -11.08 -10.54
C LEU A 7 1.15 -10.63 -9.55
N VAL A 8 1.91 -9.61 -9.92
CA VAL A 8 2.81 -8.90 -9.01
C VAL A 8 2.26 -7.49 -9.02
N VAL A 9 1.67 -7.08 -7.90
CA VAL A 9 1.18 -5.72 -7.68
C VAL A 9 2.16 -4.72 -8.28
N SER A 10 1.67 -3.92 -9.21
CA SER A 10 2.45 -2.86 -9.84
C SER A 10 2.62 -1.69 -8.88
N THR A 11 3.68 -0.90 -9.04
CA THR A 11 3.90 0.30 -8.21
C THR A 11 2.75 1.31 -8.31
N GLU A 12 2.02 1.32 -9.43
CA GLU A 12 0.84 2.14 -9.66
C GLU A 12 -0.35 1.62 -8.85
N GLU A 13 -0.65 0.32 -8.91
CA GLU A 13 -1.69 -0.30 -8.09
C GLU A 13 -1.43 -0.09 -6.59
N ALA A 14 -0.17 -0.20 -6.14
CA ALA A 14 0.18 0.07 -4.75
C ALA A 14 -0.10 1.53 -4.35
N ARG A 15 0.15 2.49 -5.25
CA ARG A 15 -0.17 3.91 -5.01
C ARG A 15 -1.68 4.16 -4.99
N GLU A 16 -2.42 3.56 -5.91
CA GLU A 16 -3.89 3.63 -5.92
C GLU A 16 -4.48 3.07 -4.63
N MET A 17 -3.96 1.94 -4.14
CA MET A 17 -4.41 1.37 -2.87
C MET A 17 -4.16 2.33 -1.69
N ILE A 18 -2.95 2.90 -1.59
CA ILE A 18 -2.62 3.90 -0.55
C ILE A 18 -3.59 5.10 -0.61
N GLN A 19 -3.89 5.59 -1.82
CA GLN A 19 -4.80 6.71 -2.02
C GLN A 19 -6.22 6.37 -1.55
N ARG A 20 -6.75 5.19 -1.92
CA ARG A 20 -8.07 4.74 -1.45
C ARG A 20 -8.14 4.63 0.08
N TYR A 21 -7.09 4.11 0.73
CA TYR A 21 -7.04 4.07 2.20
C TYR A 21 -7.01 5.47 2.82
N ARG A 22 -6.34 6.44 2.19
CA ARG A 22 -6.31 7.82 2.66
C ARG A 22 -7.68 8.51 2.54
N GLU A 23 -8.38 8.28 1.43
CA GLU A 23 -9.75 8.79 1.26
C GLU A 23 -10.70 8.16 2.28
N ALA A 24 -10.59 6.86 2.52
CA ALA A 24 -11.36 6.18 3.56
C ALA A 24 -11.04 6.74 4.95
N GLU A 25 -9.76 7.00 5.27
CA GLU A 25 -9.36 7.63 6.54
C GLU A 25 -10.03 9.00 6.71
N MET A 26 -10.00 9.87 5.69
CA MET A 26 -10.64 11.19 5.75
C MET A 26 -12.15 11.10 5.92
N ALA A 27 -12.82 10.26 5.11
CA ALA A 27 -14.27 10.10 5.20
C ALA A 27 -14.71 9.57 6.57
N VAL A 28 -13.96 8.63 7.14
CA VAL A 28 -14.20 8.12 8.49
C VAL A 28 -13.99 9.20 9.55
N LEU A 29 -12.96 10.03 9.42
CA LEU A 29 -12.74 11.17 10.33
C LEU A 29 -13.84 12.24 10.22
N GLU A 30 -14.48 12.38 9.06
CA GLU A 30 -15.69 13.20 8.88
C GLU A 30 -16.97 12.55 9.46
N GLY A 31 -16.88 11.36 10.03
CA GLY A 31 -18.02 10.61 10.58
C GLY A 31 -18.81 9.81 9.54
N LYS A 32 -18.28 9.64 8.33
CA LYS A 32 -18.91 8.85 7.26
C LYS A 32 -18.46 7.39 7.34
N SER A 33 -19.36 6.48 6.97
CA SER A 33 -19.04 5.07 6.82
C SER A 33 -18.64 4.78 5.38
N VAL A 34 -17.50 4.12 5.16
CA VAL A 34 -16.99 3.80 3.82
C VAL A 34 -17.01 2.30 3.59
N THR A 35 -17.60 1.84 2.50
CA THR A 35 -17.53 0.43 2.12
C THR A 35 -16.24 0.16 1.36
N PHE A 36 -15.34 -0.62 1.95
CA PHE A 36 -14.06 -0.99 1.36
C PHE A 36 -13.92 -2.51 1.34
N ASN A 37 -13.64 -3.07 0.16
CA ASN A 37 -13.52 -4.52 -0.03
C ASN A 37 -14.74 -5.32 0.48
N GLY A 38 -15.95 -4.76 0.35
CA GLY A 38 -17.19 -5.36 0.84
C GLY A 38 -17.42 -5.25 2.35
N GLN A 39 -16.49 -4.67 3.10
CA GLN A 39 -16.63 -4.40 4.53
C GLN A 39 -16.90 -2.92 4.77
N GLN A 40 -17.78 -2.62 5.74
CA GLN A 40 -18.02 -1.24 6.15
C GLN A 40 -16.92 -0.82 7.14
N LEU A 41 -16.21 0.25 6.80
CA LEU A 41 -15.20 0.87 7.63
C LEU A 41 -15.78 2.11 8.30
N THR A 42 -15.60 2.19 9.61
CA THR A 42 -16.06 3.28 10.47
C THR A 42 -14.89 3.78 11.35
N LEU A 43 -15.15 4.73 12.25
CA LEU A 43 -14.15 5.27 13.18
C LEU A 43 -13.48 4.18 14.02
N GLU A 44 -14.22 3.13 14.36
CA GLU A 44 -13.72 1.97 15.10
C GLU A 44 -12.64 1.21 14.31
N SER A 45 -12.70 1.28 12.99
CA SER A 45 -11.73 0.66 12.07
C SER A 45 -10.58 1.60 11.68
N LEU A 46 -10.49 2.81 12.24
CA LEU A 46 -9.45 3.80 11.89
C LEU A 46 -8.03 3.25 12.08
N SER A 47 -7.80 2.49 13.15
CA SER A 47 -6.54 1.80 13.42
C SER A 47 -6.20 0.78 12.33
N GLN A 48 -7.20 0.04 11.85
CA GLN A 48 -7.06 -0.94 10.77
C GLN A 48 -6.80 -0.27 9.42
N ILE A 49 -7.48 0.84 9.11
CA ILE A 49 -7.24 1.66 7.91
C ILE A 49 -5.79 2.14 7.87
N ARG A 50 -5.30 2.68 8.99
CA ARG A 50 -3.91 3.13 9.13
C ARG A 50 -2.91 2.00 8.95
N ALA A 51 -3.17 0.85 9.56
CA ALA A 51 -2.33 -0.33 9.42
C ALA A 51 -2.28 -0.81 7.96
N GLY A 52 -3.42 -0.84 7.27
CA GLY A 52 -3.52 -1.16 5.84
C GLY A 52 -2.70 -0.20 4.98
N ARG A 53 -2.83 1.11 5.20
CA ARG A 53 -2.05 2.14 4.49
C ARG A 53 -0.55 1.92 4.67
N GLN A 54 -0.08 1.74 5.90
CA GLN A 54 1.34 1.52 6.21
C GLN A 54 1.89 0.23 5.59
N GLU A 55 1.08 -0.82 5.51
CA GLU A 55 1.46 -2.07 4.83
C GLU A 55 1.70 -1.82 3.33
N TRP A 56 0.80 -1.10 2.66
CA TRP A 56 0.97 -0.75 1.25
C TRP A 56 2.13 0.22 1.00
N GLU A 57 2.36 1.19 1.90
CA GLU A 57 3.52 2.08 1.85
C GLU A 57 4.83 1.30 1.97
N ARG A 58 4.91 0.34 2.91
CA ARG A 58 6.07 -0.56 3.05
C ARG A 58 6.30 -1.40 1.79
N ARG A 59 5.24 -1.96 1.20
CA ARG A 59 5.32 -2.71 -0.06
C ARG A 59 5.79 -1.82 -1.21
N LEU A 60 5.26 -0.61 -1.34
CA LEU A 60 5.67 0.35 -2.36
C LEU A 60 7.16 0.72 -2.20
N ALA A 61 7.60 1.01 -0.98
CA ALA A 61 9.00 1.27 -0.69
C ALA A 61 9.89 0.10 -1.10
N ALA A 62 9.52 -1.13 -0.75
CA ALA A 62 10.25 -2.34 -1.15
C ALA A 62 10.30 -2.52 -2.68
N MET A 63 9.20 -2.25 -3.39
CA MET A 63 9.14 -2.31 -4.86
C MET A 63 10.04 -1.27 -5.52
N VAL A 64 10.03 -0.03 -5.02
CA VAL A 64 10.89 1.06 -5.52
C VAL A 64 12.36 0.77 -5.24
N SER A 65 12.71 0.30 -4.03
CA SER A 65 14.08 -0.09 -3.67
C SER A 65 14.59 -1.26 -4.51
N ARG A 66 13.74 -2.24 -4.85
CA ARG A 66 14.10 -3.34 -5.77
C ARG A 66 14.37 -2.86 -7.19
N ARG A 67 13.57 -1.91 -7.70
CA ARG A 67 13.78 -1.31 -9.04
C ARG A 67 15.05 -0.47 -9.13
N ARG A 68 15.48 0.17 -8.03
CA ARG A 68 16.67 1.03 -8.01
C ARG A 68 18.01 0.31 -7.99
N GLY A 69 18.03 -1.02 -7.79
CA GLY A 69 19.28 -1.79 -7.67
C GLY A 69 20.00 -1.48 -6.36
N LYS A 70 20.26 -2.50 -5.53
CA LYS A 70 21.09 -2.34 -4.33
C LYS A 70 22.55 -2.14 -4.75
N PRO A 71 23.25 -1.05 -4.35
CA PRO A 71 24.70 -1.06 -4.33
C PRO A 71 25.19 -1.85 -3.10
N GLY A 72 25.87 -2.96 -3.37
CA GLY A 72 26.96 -3.53 -2.56
C GLY A 72 26.68 -3.93 -1.11
N PHE A 73 26.43 -5.22 -0.87
CA PHE A 73 26.94 -5.83 0.37
C PHE A 73 28.47 -5.91 0.24
N LYS A 74 29.21 -5.04 0.93
CA LYS A 74 30.66 -5.23 1.11
C LYS A 74 30.87 -6.36 2.12
N LEU A 75 31.32 -7.51 1.63
CA LEU A 75 31.92 -8.54 2.48
C LEU A 75 33.26 -7.97 2.98
N ALA A 76 33.30 -7.53 4.23
CA ALA A 76 34.59 -7.30 4.89
C ALA A 76 35.28 -8.66 5.04
N ARG A 77 36.46 -8.78 4.44
CA ARG A 77 37.35 -9.93 4.60
C ARG A 77 38.33 -9.55 5.70
N PHE A 78 38.43 -10.38 6.72
CA PHE A 78 39.39 -10.30 7.81
C PHE A 78 40.69 -10.99 7.42
#